data_AF-A0A0J5GSS6-F1
#
_entry.id   AF-A0A0J5GSS6-F1
#
_cell.length_a   1.000
_cell.length_b   1.000
_cell.length_c   1.000
_cell.angle_alpha   90.00
_cell.angle_beta   90.00
_cell.angle_gamma   90.00
#
_symmetry.space_group_name_H-M   'P 1'
#
loop_
_entity.id
_entity.type
_entity.pdbx_description
1 polymer ?
#
loop_
_entity_poly.entity_id
_entity_poly.type
_entity_poly.pdbx_seq_one_letter_code
_entity_poly.pdbx_strand_id
1 'polypeptide(L)'
;MKGITIMTYVLTAEEYILSLLLLDGAEVASSIKDEVFGNISDQELECRLDSATSGLISKGLLTVDRNQETVDEQFRKFLMGLTNVKRVIRCQIATDEGASTVSLFCNEEFTVQQSLYDNRIFKLFVESDEQKLSKLMDISPTKVEGEAFSLKESQFEKVVDKLLAGMELTAEESGLFDPQFLEVLVAKKGKLNSLYDYHLGEQVAIGALLYITSGGRTWFIESNGDNLTIAPFSYGALFE
;
A
#
# COMPACT_ATOMS: atom_id res chain seq x y z
N MET A 1 -29.60 -12.72 11.95
CA MET A 1 -28.42 -11.98 11.49
C MET A 1 -27.23 -12.46 12.29
N LYS A 2 -26.40 -13.35 11.72
CA LYS A 2 -25.11 -13.69 12.35
C LYS A 2 -24.24 -12.46 12.18
N GLY A 3 -23.75 -11.88 13.27
CA GLY A 3 -22.75 -10.83 13.19
C GLY A 3 -21.55 -11.38 12.44
N ILE A 4 -21.19 -10.76 11.32
CA ILE A 4 -19.93 -11.04 10.65
C ILE A 4 -18.87 -10.52 11.61
N THR A 5 -18.17 -11.44 12.29
CA THR A 5 -16.99 -11.09 13.07
C THR A 5 -15.95 -10.64 12.07
N ILE A 6 -15.71 -9.33 11.99
CA ILE A 6 -14.64 -8.76 11.16
C ILE A 6 -13.33 -9.30 11.70
N MET A 7 -12.71 -10.24 10.99
CA MET A 7 -11.41 -10.77 11.37
C MET A 7 -10.35 -9.70 11.12
N THR A 8 -9.64 -9.31 12.18
CA THR A 8 -8.53 -8.37 12.13
C THR A 8 -7.34 -9.00 12.84
N TYR A 9 -6.21 -9.06 12.15
CA TYR A 9 -4.94 -9.52 12.70
C TYR A 9 -3.96 -8.36 12.73
N VAL A 10 -3.23 -8.22 13.84
CA VAL A 10 -2.15 -7.23 14.00
C VAL A 10 -0.90 -8.02 14.35
N LEU A 11 0.06 -8.02 13.43
CA LEU A 11 1.28 -8.82 13.51
C LEU A 11 2.50 -7.90 13.47
N THR A 12 3.56 -8.24 14.18
CA THR A 12 4.87 -7.70 13.87
C THR A 12 5.37 -8.27 12.55
N ALA A 13 6.39 -7.64 11.96
CA ALA A 13 7.04 -8.18 10.76
C ALA A 13 7.53 -9.61 10.98
N GLU A 14 8.15 -9.89 12.12
CA GLU A 14 8.63 -11.21 12.50
C GLU A 14 7.48 -12.22 12.63
N GLU A 15 6.38 -11.85 13.31
CA GLU A 15 5.20 -12.71 13.42
C GLU A 15 4.57 -13.00 12.06
N TYR A 16 4.53 -12.01 11.17
CA TYR A 16 4.01 -12.18 9.83
C TYR A 16 4.89 -13.11 8.98
N ILE A 17 6.21 -12.88 9.00
CA ILE A 17 7.20 -13.73 8.31
C ILE A 17 7.12 -15.16 8.82
N LEU A 18 7.13 -15.38 10.14
CA LEU A 18 7.02 -16.71 10.73
C LEU A 18 5.72 -17.40 10.30
N SER A 19 4.60 -16.67 10.35
CA SER A 19 3.29 -17.24 9.95
C SER A 19 3.29 -17.69 8.50
N LEU A 20 3.94 -16.95 7.59
CA LEU A 20 4.07 -17.33 6.18
C LEU A 20 4.99 -18.54 6.00
N LEU A 21 6.13 -18.58 6.71
CA LEU A 21 7.06 -19.72 6.65
C LEU A 21 6.41 -21.03 7.11
N LEU A 22 5.60 -20.99 8.17
CA LEU A 22 4.83 -22.14 8.66
C LEU A 22 3.75 -22.63 7.67
N LEU A 23 3.44 -21.84 6.65
CA LEU A 23 2.42 -22.11 5.64
C LEU A 23 3.00 -22.27 4.23
N ASP A 24 4.29 -22.65 4.13
CA ASP A 24 5.02 -22.84 2.87
C ASP A 24 5.14 -21.56 2.00
N GLY A 25 4.94 -20.38 2.59
CA GLY A 25 4.98 -19.07 1.93
C GLY A 25 6.38 -18.43 1.88
N ALA A 26 7.43 -19.22 1.64
CA ALA A 26 8.83 -18.78 1.77
C ALA A 26 9.21 -17.58 0.89
N GLU A 27 8.70 -17.51 -0.35
CA GLU A 27 8.99 -16.40 -1.27
C GLU A 27 8.40 -15.08 -0.76
N VAL A 28 7.15 -15.10 -0.30
CA VAL A 28 6.47 -13.92 0.27
C VAL A 28 7.15 -13.49 1.58
N ALA A 29 7.51 -14.46 2.42
CA ALA A 29 8.25 -14.23 3.65
C ALA A 29 9.61 -13.56 3.37
N SER A 30 10.34 -14.01 2.35
CA SER A 30 11.60 -13.38 1.94
C SER A 30 11.39 -11.95 1.44
N SER A 31 10.35 -11.71 0.64
CA SER A 31 10.05 -10.36 0.16
C SER A 31 9.78 -9.38 1.31
N ILE A 32 9.04 -9.81 2.35
CA ILE A 32 8.77 -8.97 3.52
C ILE A 32 10.05 -8.77 4.35
N LYS A 33 10.86 -9.83 4.48
CA LYS A 33 12.16 -9.75 5.17
C LYS A 33 13.04 -8.68 4.53
N ASP A 34 13.18 -8.71 3.21
CA ASP A 34 14.02 -7.78 2.47
C ASP A 34 13.47 -6.34 2.55
N GLU A 35 12.15 -6.17 2.54
CA GLU A 35 11.50 -4.86 2.69
C GLU A 35 11.71 -4.25 4.11
N VAL A 36 11.65 -5.07 5.16
CA VAL A 36 11.63 -4.57 6.56
C VAL A 36 13.02 -4.55 7.21
N PHE A 37 13.86 -5.52 6.90
CA PHE A 37 15.17 -5.70 7.52
C PHE A 37 16.34 -5.50 6.56
N GLY A 38 16.09 -5.46 5.25
CA GLY A 38 17.14 -5.43 4.23
C GLY A 38 17.99 -6.71 4.29
N ASN A 39 19.30 -6.55 4.11
CA ASN A 39 20.25 -7.66 4.12
C ASN A 39 20.64 -8.08 5.55
N ILE A 40 19.75 -8.75 6.25
CA ILE A 40 20.10 -9.51 7.47
C ILE A 40 20.44 -10.96 7.13
N SER A 41 21.28 -11.59 7.96
CA SER A 41 21.59 -13.01 7.83
C SER A 41 20.41 -13.89 8.26
N ASP A 42 20.32 -15.11 7.74
CA ASP A 42 19.27 -16.06 8.16
C ASP A 42 19.37 -16.42 9.64
N GLN A 43 20.59 -16.46 10.21
CA GLN A 43 20.80 -16.67 11.63
C GLN A 43 20.26 -15.50 12.48
N GLU A 44 20.43 -14.26 12.01
CA GLU A 44 19.84 -13.11 12.69
C GLU A 44 18.32 -13.12 12.61
N LEU A 45 17.77 -13.53 11.45
CA LEU A 45 16.33 -13.72 11.30
C LEU A 45 15.82 -14.78 12.28
N GLU A 46 16.46 -15.94 12.37
CA GLU A 46 16.08 -17.03 13.27
C GLU A 46 15.99 -16.56 14.74
N CYS A 47 17.00 -15.84 15.24
CA CYS A 47 16.97 -15.25 16.59
C CYS A 47 15.80 -14.28 16.80
N ARG A 48 15.37 -13.56 15.76
CA ARG A 48 14.21 -12.66 15.83
C ARG A 48 12.89 -13.44 15.83
N LEU A 49 12.81 -14.53 15.06
CA LEU A 49 11.61 -15.36 14.96
C LEU A 49 11.30 -16.11 16.27
N ASP A 50 12.30 -16.41 17.11
CA ASP A 50 12.07 -17.00 18.44
C ASP A 50 11.07 -16.20 19.29
N SER A 51 11.16 -14.86 19.21
CA SER A 51 10.23 -13.97 19.93
C SER A 51 8.85 -13.91 19.26
N ALA A 52 8.81 -14.06 17.94
CA ALA A 52 7.56 -14.11 17.17
C ALA A 52 6.71 -15.34 17.52
N THR A 53 7.34 -16.49 17.76
CA THR A 53 6.64 -17.71 18.21
C THR A 53 5.85 -17.45 19.49
N SER A 54 6.49 -16.81 20.48
CA SER A 54 5.82 -16.43 21.74
C SER A 54 4.68 -15.43 21.51
N GLY A 55 4.87 -14.48 20.59
CA GLY A 55 3.84 -13.52 20.17
C GLY A 55 2.61 -14.19 19.57
N LEU A 56 2.80 -15.08 18.57
CA LEU A 56 1.73 -15.83 17.93
C LEU A 56 0.98 -16.74 18.90
N ILE A 57 1.69 -17.41 19.82
CA ILE A 57 1.07 -18.23 20.88
C ILE A 57 0.20 -17.36 21.79
N SER A 58 0.71 -16.20 22.24
CA SER A 58 -0.04 -15.30 23.12
C SER A 58 -1.32 -14.76 22.49
N LYS A 59 -1.33 -14.62 21.15
CA LYS A 59 -2.49 -14.20 20.35
C LYS A 59 -3.45 -15.35 20.02
N GLY A 60 -3.11 -16.58 20.41
CA GLY A 60 -3.87 -17.79 20.06
C GLY A 60 -3.83 -18.14 18.57
N LEU A 61 -2.84 -17.64 17.83
CA LEU A 61 -2.67 -17.88 16.39
C LEU A 61 -1.76 -19.08 16.09
N LEU A 62 -0.99 -19.50 17.09
CA LEU A 62 -0.09 -20.65 17.02
C LEU A 62 -0.24 -21.49 18.28
N THR A 63 -0.22 -22.81 18.11
CA THR A 63 -0.16 -23.77 19.21
C THR A 63 1.05 -24.68 19.03
N VAL A 64 1.68 -25.07 20.13
CA VAL A 64 2.82 -25.98 20.14
C VAL A 64 2.47 -27.15 21.05
N ASP A 65 2.27 -28.33 20.47
CA ASP A 65 2.08 -29.59 21.20
C ASP A 65 3.13 -30.61 20.75
N ARG A 66 3.86 -31.20 21.70
CA ARG A 66 4.91 -32.21 21.43
C ARG A 66 5.92 -31.81 20.34
N ASN A 67 6.38 -30.57 20.36
CA ASN A 67 7.29 -29.97 19.36
C ASN A 67 6.69 -29.86 17.94
N GLN A 68 5.36 -29.96 17.80
CA GLN A 68 4.69 -29.69 16.54
C GLN A 68 3.98 -28.33 16.63
N GLU A 69 4.34 -27.44 15.72
CA GLU A 69 3.73 -26.14 15.53
C GLU A 69 2.46 -26.29 14.68
N THR A 70 1.33 -25.80 15.18
CA THR A 70 0.05 -25.81 14.47
C THR A 70 -0.55 -24.41 14.48
N VAL A 71 -0.64 -23.81 13.29
CA VAL A 71 -1.26 -22.51 13.06
C VAL A 71 -2.79 -22.64 13.20
N ASP A 72 -3.44 -21.64 13.82
CA ASP A 72 -4.89 -21.57 13.89
C ASP A 72 -5.53 -21.68 12.49
N GLU A 73 -6.57 -22.49 12.37
CA GLU A 73 -7.14 -22.84 11.06
C GLU A 73 -7.84 -21.65 10.38
N GLN A 74 -8.43 -20.71 11.14
CA GLN A 74 -9.03 -19.52 10.55
C GLN A 74 -7.95 -18.56 10.06
N PHE A 75 -6.92 -18.36 10.87
CA PHE A 75 -5.76 -17.54 10.50
C PHE A 75 -5.00 -18.12 9.30
N ARG A 76 -4.81 -19.44 9.27
CA ARG A 76 -4.24 -20.16 8.11
C ARG A 76 -5.03 -19.89 6.83
N LYS A 77 -6.35 -20.09 6.86
CA LYS A 77 -7.23 -19.82 5.71
C LYS A 77 -7.14 -18.37 5.27
N PHE A 78 -7.10 -17.45 6.22
CA PHE A 78 -6.95 -16.03 5.96
C PHE A 78 -5.64 -15.72 5.22
N LEU A 79 -4.50 -16.18 5.73
CA LEU A 79 -3.20 -15.96 5.10
C LEU A 79 -3.08 -16.63 3.73
N MET A 80 -3.56 -17.86 3.58
CA MET A 80 -3.60 -18.54 2.28
C MET A 80 -4.51 -17.82 1.28
N GLY A 81 -5.52 -17.09 1.74
CA GLY A 81 -6.34 -16.23 0.87
C GLY A 81 -5.55 -15.07 0.26
N LEU A 82 -4.51 -14.58 0.94
CA LEU A 82 -3.64 -13.52 0.43
C LEU A 82 -2.71 -14.01 -0.68
N THR A 83 -2.21 -15.25 -0.57
CA THR A 83 -1.22 -15.80 -1.50
C THR A 83 -1.82 -16.29 -2.81
N ASN A 84 -3.15 -16.51 -2.87
CA ASN A 84 -3.85 -17.03 -4.04
C ASN A 84 -4.62 -15.95 -4.83
N VAL A 85 -4.44 -14.68 -4.48
CA VAL A 85 -5.15 -13.58 -5.15
C VAL A 85 -4.61 -13.37 -6.57
N LYS A 86 -5.49 -12.97 -7.49
CA LYS A 86 -5.11 -12.67 -8.89
C LYS A 86 -4.76 -11.21 -9.12
N ARG A 87 -5.11 -10.31 -8.19
CA ARG A 87 -4.87 -8.88 -8.31
C ARG A 87 -4.58 -8.26 -6.95
N VAL A 88 -3.52 -7.46 -6.86
CA VAL A 88 -3.17 -6.67 -5.68
C VAL A 88 -3.02 -5.22 -6.09
N ILE A 89 -3.74 -4.32 -5.44
CA ILE A 89 -3.54 -2.87 -5.61
C ILE A 89 -2.79 -2.35 -4.38
N ARG A 90 -1.58 -1.85 -4.56
CA ARG A 90 -0.73 -1.31 -3.50
C ARG A 90 -0.56 0.19 -3.66
N CYS A 91 -0.89 0.92 -2.61
CA CYS A 91 -0.63 2.34 -2.48
C CYS A 91 0.52 2.58 -1.50
N GLN A 92 1.50 3.38 -1.92
CA GLN A 92 2.50 3.99 -1.04
C GLN A 92 2.13 5.46 -0.88
N ILE A 93 1.68 5.82 0.31
CA ILE A 93 1.14 7.13 0.65
C ILE A 93 2.25 7.92 1.35
N ALA A 94 2.67 9.03 0.76
CA ALA A 94 3.69 9.88 1.34
C ALA A 94 3.16 10.57 2.61
N THR A 95 3.92 10.49 3.70
CA THR A 95 3.60 11.11 4.98
C THR A 95 4.71 12.07 5.40
N ASP A 96 4.58 12.71 6.56
CA ASP A 96 5.66 13.52 7.13
C ASP A 96 6.80 12.70 7.73
N GLU A 97 6.54 11.44 8.07
CA GLU A 97 7.51 10.52 8.70
C GLU A 97 8.12 9.52 7.70
N GLY A 98 7.66 9.52 6.44
CA GLY A 98 8.13 8.61 5.40
C GLY A 98 7.00 8.26 4.43
N ALA A 99 6.65 6.98 4.36
CA ALA A 99 5.51 6.49 3.59
C ALA A 99 4.72 5.45 4.40
N SER A 100 3.40 5.42 4.19
CA SER A 100 2.54 4.34 4.66
C SER A 100 2.13 3.47 3.47
N THR A 101 2.21 2.15 3.63
CA THR A 101 1.81 1.21 2.59
C THR A 101 0.45 0.61 2.92
N VAL A 102 -0.47 0.67 1.96
CA VAL A 102 -1.76 -0.01 2.00
C VAL A 102 -1.87 -0.90 0.78
N SER A 103 -2.12 -2.20 0.97
CA SER A 103 -2.37 -3.15 -0.11
C SER A 103 -3.79 -3.70 -0.01
N LEU A 104 -4.50 -3.70 -1.12
CA LEU A 104 -5.79 -4.37 -1.31
C LEU A 104 -5.57 -5.65 -2.09
N PHE A 105 -5.87 -6.78 -1.47
CA PHE A 105 -5.93 -8.09 -2.11
C PHE A 105 -7.36 -8.28 -2.64
N CYS A 106 -7.52 -8.25 -3.95
CA CYS A 106 -8.81 -8.29 -4.64
C CYS A 106 -9.35 -9.72 -4.76
N ASN A 107 -9.89 -10.24 -3.66
CA ASN A 107 -10.68 -11.47 -3.61
C ASN A 107 -12.20 -11.15 -3.74
N GLU A 108 -13.08 -12.12 -3.46
CA GLU A 108 -14.54 -11.86 -3.38
C GLU A 108 -14.88 -10.75 -2.36
N GLU A 109 -14.14 -10.71 -1.24
CA GLU A 109 -14.08 -9.58 -0.32
C GLU A 109 -12.65 -9.03 -0.31
N PHE A 110 -12.48 -7.70 -0.23
CA PHE A 110 -11.14 -7.13 -0.17
C PHE A 110 -10.49 -7.45 1.17
N THR A 111 -9.30 -8.04 1.11
CA THR A 111 -8.42 -8.09 2.28
C THR A 111 -7.46 -6.92 2.21
N VAL A 112 -7.43 -6.13 3.27
CA VAL A 112 -6.57 -4.97 3.42
C VAL A 112 -5.36 -5.35 4.25
N GLN A 113 -4.16 -5.03 3.75
CA GLN A 113 -2.93 -4.99 4.52
C GLN A 113 -2.50 -3.54 4.68
N GLN A 114 -2.37 -3.08 5.91
CA GLN A 114 -1.80 -1.77 6.24
C GLN A 114 -0.48 -1.97 6.99
N SER A 115 0.58 -1.40 6.45
CA SER A 115 1.88 -1.32 7.12
C SER A 115 1.94 -0.08 8.01
N LEU A 116 2.34 -0.29 9.26
CA LEU A 116 2.42 0.72 10.31
C LEU A 116 3.83 0.73 10.91
N TYR A 117 4.22 1.90 11.44
CA TYR A 117 5.50 2.10 12.14
C TYR A 117 6.70 1.61 11.32
N ASP A 118 6.94 2.21 10.14
CA ASP A 118 8.06 1.85 9.26
C ASP A 118 8.07 0.36 8.88
N ASN A 119 6.91 -0.14 8.45
CA ASN A 119 6.67 -1.54 8.08
C ASN A 119 6.99 -2.58 9.18
N ARG A 120 7.06 -2.16 10.46
CA ARG A 120 7.29 -3.08 11.59
C ARG A 120 6.04 -3.79 12.05
N ILE A 121 4.87 -3.21 11.81
CA ILE A 121 3.58 -3.79 12.18
C ILE A 121 2.68 -3.88 10.95
N PHE A 122 2.06 -5.03 10.76
CA PHE A 122 1.10 -5.32 9.70
C PHE A 122 -0.28 -5.52 10.29
N LYS A 123 -1.22 -4.67 9.89
CA LYS A 123 -2.63 -4.81 10.19
C LYS A 123 -3.34 -5.41 8.99
N LEU A 124 -3.93 -6.59 9.17
CA LEU A 124 -4.62 -7.36 8.14
C LEU A 124 -6.10 -7.48 8.50
N PHE A 125 -7.01 -7.13 7.62
CA PHE A 125 -8.45 -7.21 7.88
C PHE A 125 -9.27 -7.24 6.59
N VAL A 126 -10.51 -7.72 6.67
CA VAL A 126 -11.45 -7.63 5.55
C VAL A 126 -12.24 -6.33 5.61
N GLU A 127 -12.43 -5.67 4.46
CA GLU A 127 -13.28 -4.49 4.32
C GLU A 127 -13.98 -4.51 2.96
N SER A 128 -15.23 -4.07 2.93
CA SER A 128 -16.05 -4.01 1.71
C SER A 128 -16.68 -2.64 1.47
N ASP A 129 -16.61 -1.74 2.45
CA ASP A 129 -17.08 -0.37 2.33
C ASP A 129 -16.11 0.45 1.46
N GLU A 130 -16.54 0.79 0.24
CA GLU A 130 -15.77 1.56 -0.73
C GLU A 130 -15.29 2.91 -0.17
N GLN A 131 -16.07 3.58 0.69
CA GLN A 131 -15.68 4.88 1.26
C GLN A 131 -14.52 4.71 2.25
N LYS A 132 -14.52 3.61 3.00
CA LYS A 132 -13.40 3.30 3.89
C LYS A 132 -12.17 2.87 3.10
N LEU A 133 -12.34 2.04 2.08
CA LEU A 133 -11.25 1.57 1.21
C LEU A 133 -10.59 2.75 0.49
N SER A 134 -11.39 3.66 -0.08
CA SER A 134 -10.88 4.86 -0.75
C SER A 134 -10.09 5.74 0.23
N LYS A 135 -10.60 5.93 1.46
CA LYS A 135 -9.89 6.66 2.52
C LYS A 135 -8.58 6.00 2.92
N LEU A 136 -8.55 4.67 3.04
CA LEU A 136 -7.34 3.92 3.38
C LEU A 136 -6.25 4.08 2.32
N MET A 137 -6.63 4.16 1.04
CA MET A 137 -5.71 4.36 -0.08
C MET A 137 -5.35 5.82 -0.34
N ASP A 138 -5.90 6.77 0.44
CA ASP A 138 -5.80 8.21 0.16
C ASP A 138 -6.28 8.55 -1.26
N ILE A 139 -7.37 7.93 -1.72
CA ILE A 139 -7.99 8.17 -3.04
C ILE A 139 -9.43 8.64 -2.83
N SER A 140 -9.85 9.64 -3.61
CA SER A 140 -11.21 10.15 -3.56
C SER A 140 -12.21 9.09 -4.02
N PRO A 141 -13.33 8.89 -3.29
CA PRO A 141 -14.35 7.95 -3.70
C PRO A 141 -15.04 8.38 -5.01
N THR A 142 -15.12 9.68 -5.29
CA THR A 142 -15.85 10.24 -6.42
C THR A 142 -14.91 11.01 -7.33
N LYS A 143 -15.08 10.84 -8.64
CA LYS A 143 -14.32 11.61 -9.62
C LYS A 143 -14.76 13.06 -9.54
N VAL A 144 -13.80 13.95 -9.30
CA VAL A 144 -14.06 15.38 -9.24
C VAL A 144 -13.88 15.96 -10.64
N GLU A 145 -14.67 17.00 -10.97
CA GLU A 145 -14.54 17.72 -12.23
C GLU A 145 -13.15 18.35 -12.36
N GLY A 146 -12.57 18.23 -13.55
CA GLY A 146 -11.28 18.78 -13.93
C GLY A 146 -10.91 18.31 -15.32
N GLU A 147 -10.20 19.14 -16.08
CA GLU A 147 -9.71 18.75 -17.40
C GLU A 147 -8.34 18.08 -17.28
N ALA A 148 -8.13 17.04 -18.10
CA ALA A 148 -6.80 16.47 -18.25
C ALA A 148 -5.88 17.49 -18.90
N PHE A 149 -4.65 17.61 -18.42
CA PHE A 149 -3.63 18.47 -19.01
C PHE A 149 -2.30 17.72 -19.13
N SER A 150 -1.35 18.30 -19.85
CA SER A 150 -0.03 17.70 -20.02
C SER A 150 1.05 18.76 -20.00
N LEU A 151 2.20 18.38 -19.44
CA LEU A 151 3.39 19.21 -19.35
C LEU A 151 4.64 18.36 -19.49
N LYS A 152 5.80 18.98 -19.69
CA LYS A 152 7.06 18.25 -19.73
C LYS A 152 7.42 17.73 -18.34
N GLU A 153 7.94 16.51 -18.27
CA GLU A 153 8.40 15.88 -17.03
C GLU A 153 9.44 16.75 -16.31
N SER A 154 10.43 17.27 -17.03
CA SER A 154 11.44 18.18 -16.47
C SER A 154 10.86 19.47 -15.85
N GLN A 155 9.71 19.96 -16.34
CA GLN A 155 9.04 21.12 -15.75
C GLN A 155 8.32 20.73 -14.46
N PHE A 156 7.70 19.54 -14.46
CA PHE A 156 7.04 18.97 -13.29
C PHE A 156 8.05 18.71 -12.16
N GLU A 157 9.14 18.01 -12.45
CA GLU A 157 10.20 17.69 -11.48
C GLU A 157 10.77 18.95 -10.83
N LYS A 158 11.07 19.99 -11.62
CA LYS A 158 11.59 21.26 -11.09
C LYS A 158 10.65 21.89 -10.06
N VAL A 159 9.34 21.79 -10.28
CA VAL A 159 8.33 22.33 -9.34
C VAL A 159 8.20 21.44 -8.11
N VAL A 160 8.20 20.12 -8.28
CA VAL A 160 8.21 19.17 -7.16
C VAL A 160 9.43 19.38 -6.26
N ASP A 161 10.63 19.45 -6.83
CA ASP A 161 11.89 19.67 -6.09
C ASP A 161 11.87 20.96 -5.28
N LYS A 162 11.35 22.05 -5.86
CA LYS A 162 11.19 23.32 -5.15
C LYS A 162 10.23 23.21 -3.96
N LEU A 163 9.09 22.54 -4.14
CA LEU A 163 8.12 22.36 -3.07
C LEU A 163 8.66 21.47 -1.95
N LEU A 164 9.40 20.40 -2.30
CA LEU A 164 10.10 19.55 -1.33
C LEU A 164 11.16 20.33 -0.54
N ALA A 165 11.83 21.29 -1.19
CA ALA A 165 12.76 22.22 -0.54
C ALA A 165 12.08 23.34 0.27
N GLY A 166 10.74 23.40 0.29
CA GLY A 166 9.98 24.44 1.00
C GLY A 166 10.08 25.83 0.35
N MET A 167 10.40 25.89 -0.95
CA MET A 167 10.53 27.14 -1.70
C MET A 167 9.19 27.55 -2.32
N GLU A 168 8.98 28.86 -2.44
CA GLU A 168 7.83 29.41 -3.15
C GLU A 168 7.98 29.28 -4.67
N LEU A 169 6.87 29.03 -5.35
CA LEU A 169 6.80 28.96 -6.81
C LEU A 169 6.69 30.35 -7.41
N THR A 170 7.32 30.55 -8.58
CA THR A 170 7.10 31.79 -9.35
C THR A 170 5.73 31.78 -10.03
N ALA A 171 5.28 32.94 -10.52
CA ALA A 171 4.06 33.04 -11.30
C ALA A 171 4.12 32.23 -12.61
N GLU A 172 5.30 32.16 -13.24
CA GLU A 172 5.53 31.36 -14.46
C GLU A 172 5.39 29.87 -14.16
N GLU A 173 5.99 29.40 -13.06
CA GLU A 173 5.92 27.99 -12.65
C GLU A 173 4.50 27.60 -12.24
N SER A 174 3.80 28.48 -11.53
CA SER A 174 2.40 28.27 -11.15
C SER A 174 1.48 28.21 -12.38
N GLY A 175 1.77 29.00 -13.42
CA GLY A 175 0.99 29.05 -14.66
C GLY A 175 1.10 27.81 -15.54
N LEU A 176 1.96 26.85 -15.21
CA LEU A 176 2.09 25.58 -15.94
C LEU A 176 0.99 24.57 -15.62
N PHE A 177 0.28 24.75 -14.50
CA PHE A 177 -0.62 23.75 -13.94
C PHE A 177 -2.07 24.22 -13.95
N ASP A 178 -2.99 23.25 -14.00
CA ASP A 178 -4.37 23.52 -13.60
C ASP A 178 -4.40 24.07 -12.15
N PRO A 179 -5.17 25.15 -11.85
CA PRO A 179 -5.19 25.75 -10.53
C PRO A 179 -5.62 24.80 -9.41
N GLN A 180 -6.53 23.87 -9.68
CA GLN A 180 -7.00 22.90 -8.68
C GLN A 180 -5.94 21.83 -8.43
N PHE A 181 -5.25 21.37 -9.49
CA PHE A 181 -4.10 20.48 -9.32
C PHE A 181 -2.98 21.16 -8.52
N LEU A 182 -2.66 22.42 -8.84
CA LEU A 182 -1.62 23.18 -8.15
C LEU A 182 -1.93 23.36 -6.66
N GLU A 183 -3.20 23.64 -6.32
CA GLU A 183 -3.65 23.71 -4.92
C GLU A 183 -3.34 22.42 -4.16
N VAL A 184 -3.64 21.27 -4.77
CA VAL A 184 -3.35 19.95 -4.20
C VAL A 184 -1.84 19.72 -4.05
N LEU A 185 -1.07 20.05 -5.09
CA LEU A 185 0.39 19.90 -5.12
C LEU A 185 1.08 20.74 -4.03
N VAL A 186 0.68 22.00 -3.88
CA VAL A 186 1.20 22.91 -2.84
C VAL A 186 0.78 22.44 -1.45
N ALA A 187 -0.48 22.04 -1.25
CA ALA A 187 -0.96 21.54 0.04
C ALA A 187 -0.18 20.31 0.53
N LYS A 188 0.26 19.46 -0.40
CA LYS A 188 1.10 18.29 -0.12
C LYS A 188 2.60 18.56 -0.21
N LYS A 189 3.02 19.81 -0.42
CA LYS A 189 4.43 20.22 -0.53
C LYS A 189 5.20 19.39 -1.58
N GLY A 190 4.56 19.09 -2.70
CA GLY A 190 5.15 18.28 -3.77
C GLY A 190 5.25 16.78 -3.48
N LYS A 191 4.83 16.30 -2.31
CA LYS A 191 4.83 14.87 -1.99
C LYS A 191 3.77 14.13 -2.79
N LEU A 192 4.18 13.11 -3.51
CA LEU A 192 3.32 12.28 -4.35
C LEU A 192 3.18 10.88 -3.75
N ASN A 193 2.01 10.30 -3.94
CA ASN A 193 1.77 8.90 -3.64
C ASN A 193 2.06 8.04 -4.88
N SER A 194 2.34 6.77 -4.69
CA SER A 194 2.52 5.80 -5.78
C SER A 194 1.47 4.70 -5.68
N LEU A 195 0.90 4.31 -6.82
CA LEU A 195 -0.01 3.18 -6.93
C LEU A 195 0.60 2.13 -7.85
N TYR A 196 0.55 0.88 -7.40
CA TYR A 196 0.98 -0.28 -8.15
C TYR A 196 -0.19 -1.26 -8.25
N ASP A 197 -0.54 -1.66 -9.46
CA ASP A 197 -1.61 -2.61 -9.75
C ASP A 197 -1.00 -3.90 -10.32
N TYR A 198 -0.86 -4.88 -9.43
CA TYR A 198 -0.27 -6.17 -9.75
C TYR A 198 -1.36 -7.12 -10.21
N HIS A 199 -1.24 -7.65 -11.43
CA HIS A 199 -2.02 -8.77 -11.92
C HIS A 199 -1.17 -10.04 -11.86
N LEU A 200 -1.56 -10.96 -10.98
CA LEU A 200 -0.86 -12.20 -10.67
C LEU A 200 -1.52 -13.36 -11.45
N GLY A 201 -0.82 -13.84 -12.47
CA GLY A 201 -1.22 -14.98 -13.30
C GLY A 201 0.00 -15.75 -13.78
N GLU A 202 -0.09 -16.43 -14.93
CA GLU A 202 1.08 -17.10 -15.54
C GLU A 202 2.21 -16.11 -15.87
N GLN A 203 1.85 -14.86 -16.14
CA GLN A 203 2.78 -13.74 -16.24
C GLN A 203 2.31 -12.63 -15.29
N VAL A 204 3.26 -12.03 -14.58
CA VAL A 204 2.99 -10.88 -13.72
C VAL A 204 2.98 -9.62 -14.58
N ALA A 205 1.87 -8.89 -14.55
CA ALA A 205 1.77 -7.55 -15.13
C ALA A 205 1.64 -6.52 -14.01
N ILE A 206 2.34 -5.39 -14.15
CA ILE A 206 2.37 -4.32 -13.14
C ILE A 206 2.03 -3.01 -13.84
N GLY A 207 0.88 -2.44 -13.48
CA GLY A 207 0.57 -1.03 -13.72
C GLY A 207 1.20 -0.18 -12.62
N ALA A 208 1.80 0.95 -12.97
CA ALA A 208 2.35 1.89 -11.99
C ALA A 208 2.01 3.33 -12.39
N LEU A 209 1.50 4.10 -11.43
CA LEU A 209 1.22 5.52 -11.61
C LEU A 209 1.53 6.30 -10.34
N LEU A 210 1.76 7.59 -10.49
CA LEU A 210 1.80 8.52 -9.36
C LEU A 210 0.42 9.14 -9.18
N TYR A 211 0.07 9.47 -7.94
CA TYR A 211 -1.17 10.18 -7.66
C TYR A 211 -1.00 11.14 -6.48
N ILE A 212 -1.92 12.10 -6.38
CA ILE A 212 -1.96 13.04 -5.28
C ILE A 212 -3.39 13.36 -4.89
N THR A 213 -3.65 13.43 -3.59
CA THR A 213 -5.00 13.65 -3.06
C THR A 213 -5.02 14.74 -2.01
N SER A 214 -5.86 15.75 -2.17
CA SER A 214 -6.14 16.73 -1.12
C SER A 214 -7.55 17.28 -1.26
N GLY A 215 -8.19 17.63 -0.14
CA GLY A 215 -9.54 18.19 -0.15
C GLY A 215 -10.60 17.29 -0.81
N GLY A 216 -10.40 15.97 -0.83
CA GLY A 216 -11.30 15.02 -1.50
C GLY A 216 -11.17 15.00 -3.03
N ARG A 217 -10.10 15.56 -3.61
CA ARG A 217 -9.78 15.47 -5.04
C ARG A 217 -8.54 14.62 -5.23
N THR A 218 -8.59 13.65 -6.14
CA THR A 218 -7.43 12.85 -6.53
C THR A 218 -7.09 13.09 -7.98
N TRP A 219 -5.79 13.21 -8.25
CA TRP A 219 -5.24 13.32 -9.59
C TRP A 219 -4.22 12.22 -9.79
N PHE A 220 -4.24 11.56 -10.94
CA PHE A 220 -3.18 10.66 -11.35
C PHE A 220 -2.22 11.37 -12.29
N ILE A 221 -0.99 10.87 -12.34
CA ILE A 221 0.12 11.39 -13.13
C ILE A 221 0.74 10.18 -13.82
N GLU A 222 0.65 10.16 -15.15
CA GLU A 222 1.22 9.11 -16.00
C GLU A 222 2.28 9.69 -16.93
N SER A 223 3.37 8.94 -17.10
CA SER A 223 4.41 9.29 -18.06
C SER A 223 4.07 8.79 -19.46
N ASN A 224 4.25 9.66 -20.44
CA ASN A 224 4.16 9.37 -21.86
C ASN A 224 5.39 9.93 -22.57
N GLY A 225 6.52 9.25 -22.39
CA GLY A 225 7.83 9.74 -22.83
C GLY A 225 8.25 10.96 -22.02
N ASP A 226 8.63 12.05 -22.68
CA ASP A 226 9.10 13.28 -22.02
C ASP A 226 7.98 14.14 -21.42
N ASN A 227 6.71 13.72 -21.59
CA ASN A 227 5.54 14.45 -21.10
C ASN A 227 4.83 13.64 -20.02
N LEU A 228 4.24 14.35 -19.08
CA LEU A 228 3.31 13.81 -18.11
C LEU A 228 1.89 14.18 -18.50
N THR A 229 0.97 13.22 -18.40
CA THR A 229 -0.46 13.46 -18.45
C THR A 229 -1.01 13.44 -17.03
N ILE A 230 -1.74 14.49 -16.67
CA ILE A 230 -2.32 14.67 -15.34
C ILE A 230 -3.83 14.81 -15.50
N ALA A 231 -4.60 13.99 -14.78
CA ALA A 231 -6.05 14.00 -14.90
C ALA A 231 -6.76 13.59 -13.60
N PRO A 232 -8.02 14.01 -13.41
CA PRO A 232 -8.79 13.63 -12.24
C PRO A 232 -9.04 12.13 -12.18
N PHE A 233 -8.97 11.58 -10.97
CA PHE A 233 -9.09 10.16 -10.69
C PHE A 233 -10.04 9.89 -9.53
N SER A 234 -10.54 8.67 -9.43
CA SER A 234 -11.34 8.20 -8.30
C SER A 234 -11.10 6.73 -8.01
N TYR A 235 -11.49 6.30 -6.82
CA TYR A 235 -11.41 4.92 -6.39
C TYR A 235 -12.17 3.98 -7.34
N GLY A 236 -13.37 4.36 -7.78
CA GLY A 236 -14.17 3.57 -8.73
C GLY A 236 -13.44 3.27 -10.04
N ALA A 237 -12.62 4.21 -10.54
CA ALA A 237 -11.87 4.05 -11.78
C ALA A 237 -10.77 2.99 -11.69
N LEU A 238 -10.43 2.48 -10.50
CA LEU A 238 -9.53 1.33 -10.35
C LEU A 238 -10.17 0.00 -10.81
N PHE A 239 -11.48 -0.05 -10.98
CA PHE A 239 -12.21 -1.29 -11.25
C PHE A 239 -13.03 -1.25 -12.54
N GLU A 240 -12.88 -0.21 -13.35
CA GLU A 240 -13.46 -0.05 -14.69
C GLU A 240 -12.54 -0.61 -15.77
#